data_AF-A0A536PNA8-F1
#
_entry.id   AF-A0A536PNA8-F1
#
_cell.length_a   1.000
_cell.length_b   1.000
_cell.length_c   1.000
_cell.angle_alpha   90.00
_cell.angle_beta   90.00
_cell.angle_gamma   90.00
#
_symmetry.space_group_name_H-M   'P 1'
#
loop_
_entity.id
_entity.type
_entity.pdbx_description
1 polymer ?
#
loop_
_entity_poly.entity_id
_entity_poly.type
_entity_poly.pdbx_seq_one_letter_code
_entity_poly.pdbx_strand_id
1 'polypeptide(L)'
;MKLERVELFVLRLPLKRAYETSGSRETHQTRVICRAQAEGITGWGESVAPEQPWYSGETPKTVWYALEEYIVPQLFRADLKTPEDTSRALGWIREHRM
;
A
#
# COMPACT_ATOMS: atom_id res chain seq x y z
N MET A 1 9.39 1.12 18.69
CA MET A 1 7.98 0.89 18.35
C MET A 1 7.76 -0.60 18.14
N LYS A 2 6.86 -1.19 18.92
CA LYS A 2 6.39 -2.57 18.70
C LYS A 2 5.03 -2.58 18.02
N LEU A 3 4.97 -3.14 16.81
CA LEU A 3 3.72 -3.27 16.06
C LEU A 3 2.81 -4.33 16.70
N GLU A 4 1.56 -3.96 16.97
CA GLU A 4 0.57 -4.81 17.65
C GLU A 4 -0.48 -5.35 16.69
N ARG A 5 -0.96 -4.50 15.78
CA ARG A 5 -2.00 -4.84 14.82
C ARG A 5 -1.84 -4.06 13.53
N VAL A 6 -2.09 -4.73 12.41
CA VAL A 6 -2.26 -4.10 11.10
C VAL A 6 -3.57 -4.58 10.50
N GLU A 7 -4.35 -3.65 9.97
CA GLU A 7 -5.54 -3.93 9.19
C GLU A 7 -5.41 -3.30 7.82
N LEU A 8 -5.74 -4.08 6.80
CA LEU A 8 -5.78 -3.64 5.42
C LEU A 8 -7.23 -3.56 4.97
N PHE A 9 -7.57 -2.47 4.30
CA PHE A 9 -8.90 -2.22 3.75
C PHE A 9 -8.77 -1.99 2.26
N VAL A 10 -9.66 -2.61 1.48
CA VAL A 10 -9.84 -2.26 0.07
C VAL A 10 -11.10 -1.42 -0.04
N LEU A 11 -10.93 -0.17 -0.46
CA LEU A 11 -12.05 0.73 -0.74
C LEU A 11 -12.14 0.98 -2.22
N ARG A 12 -13.36 0.99 -2.76
CA ARG A 12 -13.63 1.36 -4.15
C ARG A 12 -14.60 2.52 -4.19
N LEU A 13 -14.09 3.69 -4.54
CA LEU A 13 -14.84 4.94 -4.52
C LEU A 13 -15.16 5.39 -5.95
N PRO A 14 -16.43 5.68 -6.28
CA PRO A 14 -16.77 6.23 -7.58
C PRO A 14 -16.20 7.65 -7.74
N LEU A 15 -15.70 7.97 -8.93
CA LEU A 15 -15.29 9.33 -9.26
C LEU A 15 -16.51 10.20 -9.55
N LYS A 16 -16.47 11.47 -9.13
CA LYS A 16 -17.53 12.45 -9.46
C LYS A 16 -17.68 12.65 -10.97
N ARG A 17 -16.58 12.52 -11.71
CA ARG A 17 -16.51 12.57 -13.17
C ARG A 17 -15.50 11.51 -13.61
N ALA A 18 -15.85 10.75 -14.65
CA ALA A 18 -14.91 9.79 -15.23
C ALA A 18 -13.64 10.53 -15.70
N TYR A 19 -12.49 9.92 -15.45
CA TYR A 19 -11.21 10.35 -16.01
C TYR A 19 -10.99 9.57 -17.30
N GLU A 20 -10.73 10.26 -18.40
CA GLU A 20 -10.70 9.65 -19.73
C GLU A 20 -9.48 10.15 -20.51
N THR A 21 -8.74 9.19 -21.05
CA THR A 21 -7.62 9.41 -21.97
C THR A 21 -7.93 8.70 -23.29
N SER A 22 -7.07 8.86 -24.31
CA SER A 22 -7.28 8.20 -25.61
C SER A 22 -7.36 6.67 -25.55
N GLY A 23 -6.82 6.04 -24.51
CA GLY A 23 -6.74 4.59 -24.37
C GLY A 23 -7.47 4.00 -23.16
N SER A 24 -8.06 4.83 -22.29
CA SER A 24 -8.67 4.33 -21.05
C SER A 24 -9.75 5.26 -20.51
N ARG A 25 -10.68 4.68 -19.75
CA ARG A 25 -11.71 5.41 -19.04
C ARG A 25 -11.87 4.86 -17.63
N GLU A 26 -11.55 5.67 -16.63
CA GLU A 26 -11.65 5.32 -15.22
C GLU A 26 -12.87 6.01 -14.60
N THR A 27 -13.70 5.22 -13.91
CA THR A 27 -14.95 5.68 -13.28
C THR A 27 -14.91 5.63 -11.76
N HIS A 28 -13.84 5.06 -11.21
CA HIS A 28 -13.67 4.79 -9.79
C HIS A 28 -12.18 4.72 -9.46
N GLN A 29 -11.88 4.79 -8.18
CA GLN A 29 -10.56 4.53 -7.63
C GLN A 29 -10.66 3.50 -6.51
N THR A 30 -9.87 2.46 -6.66
CA THR A 30 -9.67 1.38 -5.71
C THR A 30 -8.38 1.69 -4.96
N ARG A 31 -8.47 1.75 -3.64
CA ARG A 31 -7.35 2.10 -2.75
C ARG A 31 -7.17 1.03 -1.71
N VAL A 32 -5.91 0.78 -1.37
CA VAL A 32 -5.56 -0.04 -0.21
C VAL A 32 -5.18 0.90 0.92
N ILE A 33 -5.95 0.85 2.01
CA ILE A 33 -5.69 1.62 3.22
C ILE A 33 -5.13 0.69 4.28
N CYS A 34 -4.10 1.15 4.98
CA CYS A 34 -3.48 0.46 6.09
C CYS A 34 -3.75 1.22 7.39
N ARG A 35 -4.26 0.52 8.41
CA ARG A 35 -4.29 0.98 9.80
C ARG A 35 -3.29 0.19 10.60
N ALA A 36 -2.30 0.85 11.17
CA ALA A 36 -1.27 0.24 12.03
C ALA A 36 -1.42 0.74 13.47
N GLN A 37 -1.34 -0.18 14.44
CA GLN A 37 -1.43 0.14 15.86
C GLN A 37 -0.16 -0.33 16.58
N ALA A 38 0.37 0.55 17.42
CA ALA A 38 1.55 0.29 18.24
C ALA A 38 1.54 1.21 19.45
N GLU A 39 1.74 0.68 20.66
CA GLU A 39 1.98 1.47 21.87
C GLU A 39 0.86 2.50 22.14
N GLY A 40 -0.39 2.12 21.86
CA GLY A 40 -1.57 2.98 22.01
C GLY A 40 -1.76 4.05 20.93
N ILE A 41 -0.86 4.12 19.94
CA ILE A 41 -0.93 5.05 18.80
C ILE A 41 -1.49 4.32 17.58
N THR A 42 -2.30 5.02 16.78
CA THR A 42 -2.80 4.52 15.49
C THR A 42 -2.26 5.37 14.36
N GLY A 43 -1.55 4.73 13.42
CA GLY A 43 -1.11 5.32 12.16
C GLY A 43 -1.99 4.86 10.99
N TRP A 44 -2.15 5.74 10.00
CA TRP A 44 -2.87 5.45 8.76
C TRP A 44 -1.99 5.72 7.55
N GLY A 45 -2.10 4.86 6.54
CA GLY A 45 -1.45 5.04 5.25
C GLY A 45 -2.36 4.60 4.11
N GLU A 46 -2.17 5.20 2.93
CA GLU A 46 -2.92 4.89 1.72
C GLU A 46 -1.93 4.61 0.58
N SER A 47 -2.15 3.53 -0.15
CA SER A 47 -1.50 3.34 -1.44
C SER A 47 -2.29 4.04 -2.53
N VAL A 48 -1.57 4.82 -3.35
CA VAL A 48 -2.12 5.59 -4.46
C VAL A 48 -1.98 4.89 -5.81
N ALA A 49 -1.63 3.59 -5.81
CA ALA A 49 -1.46 2.82 -7.04
C ALA A 49 -2.69 2.91 -7.96
N PRO A 50 -2.50 3.10 -9.29
CA PRO A 50 -3.60 3.26 -10.24
C PRO A 50 -4.43 1.97 -10.37
N GLU A 51 -5.65 2.06 -10.91
CA GLU A 51 -6.52 0.88 -11.17
C GLU A 51 -5.81 -0.19 -12.01
N GLN A 52 -4.95 0.25 -12.90
CA GLN A 52 -4.29 -0.54 -13.91
C GLN A 52 -2.87 0.01 -14.15
N PRO A 53 -1.93 -0.82 -14.65
CA PRO A 53 -0.49 -0.54 -14.55
C PRO A 53 0.01 0.40 -15.66
N TRP A 54 -0.61 1.57 -15.81
CA TRP A 54 -0.23 2.54 -16.84
C TRP A 54 0.76 3.59 -16.37
N TYR A 55 0.66 4.01 -15.11
CA TYR A 55 1.56 5.01 -14.52
C TYR A 55 2.75 4.35 -13.82
N SER A 56 2.50 3.28 -13.07
CA SER A 56 3.50 2.39 -12.51
C SER A 56 3.11 0.94 -12.78
N GLY A 57 4.01 -0.01 -12.51
CA GLY A 57 3.70 -1.44 -12.56
C GLY A 57 2.77 -1.92 -11.43
N GLU A 58 2.37 -1.03 -10.53
CA GLU A 58 1.56 -1.35 -9.35
C GLU A 58 0.07 -1.15 -9.62
N THR A 59 -0.73 -2.00 -8.99
CA THR A 59 -2.20 -1.91 -8.92
C THR A 59 -2.65 -2.22 -7.50
N PRO A 60 -3.89 -1.90 -7.10
CA PRO A 60 -4.43 -2.28 -5.79
C PRO A 60 -4.27 -3.77 -5.47
N LYS A 61 -4.35 -4.65 -6.49
CA LYS A 61 -4.15 -6.09 -6.33
C LYS A 61 -2.70 -6.46 -6.01
N THR A 62 -1.75 -5.88 -6.75
CA THR A 62 -0.32 -6.16 -6.51
C THR A 62 0.15 -5.55 -5.19
N VAL A 63 -0.38 -4.38 -4.83
CA VAL A 63 -0.13 -3.74 -3.52
C VAL A 63 -0.68 -4.61 -2.39
N TRP A 64 -1.93 -5.09 -2.51
CA TRP A 64 -2.52 -5.98 -1.52
C TRP A 64 -1.65 -7.22 -1.31
N TYR A 65 -1.30 -7.89 -2.41
CA TYR A 65 -0.41 -9.06 -2.38
C TYR A 65 0.93 -8.76 -1.71
N ALA A 66 1.60 -7.66 -2.08
CA ALA A 66 2.88 -7.28 -1.50
C ALA A 66 2.77 -6.99 0.01
N LEU A 67 1.68 -6.34 0.43
CA LEU A 67 1.41 -6.05 1.83
C LEU A 67 1.15 -7.33 2.64
N GLU A 68 0.28 -8.20 2.14
CA GLU A 68 -0.15 -9.42 2.81
C GLU A 68 0.99 -10.46 2.91
N GLU A 69 1.69 -10.73 1.81
CA GLU A 69 2.65 -11.84 1.74
C GLU A 69 4.04 -11.48 2.26
N TYR A 70 4.46 -10.21 2.12
CA TYR A 70 5.86 -9.84 2.37
C TYR A 70 6.00 -8.70 3.36
N ILE A 71 5.40 -7.54 3.10
CA ILE A 71 5.69 -6.30 3.84
C ILE A 71 5.19 -6.40 5.28
N VAL A 72 3.89 -6.66 5.49
CA VAL A 72 3.31 -6.68 6.84
C VAL A 72 3.95 -7.77 7.71
N PRO A 73 4.07 -9.04 7.26
CA PRO A 73 4.73 -10.09 8.04
C PRO A 73 6.16 -9.72 8.43
N GLN A 74 6.90 -9.05 7.55
CA GLN A 74 8.27 -8.66 7.84
C GLN A 74 8.35 -7.50 8.84
N LEU A 75 7.47 -6.50 8.75
CA LEU A 75 7.43 -5.40 9.72
C LEU A 75 7.10 -5.89 11.13
N PHE A 76 6.28 -6.93 11.27
CA PHE A 76 6.04 -7.58 12.57
C PHE A 76 7.27 -8.29 13.16
N ARG A 77 8.26 -8.64 12.33
CA ARG A 77 9.51 -9.29 12.76
C ARG A 77 10.66 -8.32 12.95
N ALA A 78 10.51 -7.06 12.52
CA ALA A 78 11.55 -6.06 12.56
C ALA A 78 11.58 -5.31 13.91
N ASP A 79 12.78 -4.91 14.35
CA ASP A 79 12.97 -3.98 15.46
C ASP A 79 12.92 -2.54 14.93
N LEU A 80 11.75 -1.91 15.01
CA LEU A 80 11.48 -0.57 14.46
C LEU A 80 11.66 0.50 15.54
N LYS A 81 12.72 1.31 15.47
CA LYS A 81 13.03 2.41 16.41
C LYS A 81 12.82 3.77 15.79
N THR A 82 13.15 3.93 14.51
CA THR A 82 12.93 5.14 13.73
C THR A 82 12.14 4.84 12.46
N PRO A 83 11.52 5.84 11.80
CA PRO A 83 10.80 5.63 10.55
C PRO A 83 11.65 4.96 9.45
N GLU A 84 12.94 5.28 9.38
CA GLU A 84 13.90 4.76 8.39
C GLU A 84 14.14 3.25 8.53
N ASP A 85 13.89 2.69 9.71
CA ASP A 85 14.03 1.25 9.95
C ASP A 85 13.03 0.45 9.10
N THR A 86 11.88 1.04 8.75
CA THR A 86 10.91 0.47 7.82
C THR A 86 11.54 0.25 6.44
N SER A 87 12.18 1.28 5.89
CA SER A 87 12.86 1.21 4.59
C SER A 87 14.03 0.23 4.63
N ARG A 88 14.78 0.19 5.75
CA ARG A 88 15.88 -0.76 5.93
C ARG A 88 15.39 -2.21 5.98
N ALA A 89 14.32 -2.49 6.71
CA ALA A 89 13.72 -3.81 6.77
C ALA A 89 13.25 -4.26 5.37
N LEU A 90 12.55 -3.39 4.65
CA LEU A 90 11.97 -3.71 3.34
C LEU A 90 12.96 -3.59 2.17
N GLY A 91 14.21 -3.20 2.41
CA GLY A 91 15.18 -2.86 1.36
C GLY A 91 15.59 -4.00 0.41
N TRP A 92 15.25 -5.25 0.74
CA TRP A 92 15.43 -6.39 -0.17
C TRP A 92 14.31 -6.49 -1.22
N ILE A 93 13.14 -5.89 -0.96
CA ILE A 93 12.04 -5.81 -1.93
C ILE A 93 12.48 -4.83 -3.01
N ARG A 94 12.55 -5.31 -4.26
CA ARG A 94 12.94 -4.50 -5.40
C ARG A 94 11.72 -4.21 -6.26
N GLU A 95 11.60 -2.95 -6.64
CA GLU A 95 10.72 -2.57 -7.75
C GLU A 95 11.17 -3.30 -9.02
N HIS A 96 10.21 -3.66 -9.84
CA HIS A 96 10.45 -4.17 -11.16
C HIS A 96 10.73 -3.02 -12.14
N ARG A 97 12.02 -2.74 -12.37
CA ARG A 97 12.52 -1.71 -13.31
C ARG A 97 12.80 -2.29 -14.70
N MET A 98 11.78 -2.79 -15.41
CA MET A 98 11.94 -3.04 -16.85
C MET A 98 12.02 -1.71 -17.60
#